data_AF-A0A950GBW5-F1
#
_entry.id   AF-A0A950GBW5-F1
#
_cell.length_a   1.000
_cell.length_b   1.000
_cell.length_c   1.000
_cell.angle_alpha   90.00
_cell.angle_beta   90.00
_cell.angle_gamma   90.00
#
_symmetry.space_group_name_H-M   'P 1'
#
loop_
_entity.id
_entity.type
_entity.pdbx_description
1 polymer ?
#
loop_
_entity_poly.entity_id
_entity_poly.type
_entity_poly.pdbx_seq_one_letter_code
_entity_poly.pdbx_strand_id
1 'polypeptide(L)'
;MLRIIRDVTRELLRATPRLTDRQLRFIQSPAFTRSADWARLRYDFMRDHDGRCQCCGHGTPDGTKVNVDHIHPRKSHPHFALTYANLQVLCAACNRGKGNRDRTDWRYRAPTIPTCPACRAPMQRRVGPHGPFWGCSRFPACRATRPENYLAAAAQPPQRQQRARSAVTTRREVLAHNRRRYARIVHKHRRARGGGA
;
A
#
# COMPACT_ATOMS: atom_id res chain seq x y z
N MET A 1 -4.98 -1.48 -19.82
CA MET A 1 -4.39 -0.85 -18.62
C MET A 1 -4.05 -1.83 -17.49
N LEU A 2 -4.82 -2.90 -17.24
CA LEU A 2 -4.53 -3.91 -16.19
C LEU A 2 -3.20 -4.70 -16.36
N ARG A 3 -2.70 -4.81 -17.60
CA ARG A 3 -1.48 -5.57 -17.94
C ARG A 3 -0.20 -4.93 -17.39
N ILE A 4 -0.17 -3.59 -17.28
CA ILE A 4 1.01 -2.79 -16.88
C ILE A 4 1.29 -2.90 -15.36
N ILE A 5 0.25 -3.06 -14.54
CA ILE A 5 0.38 -3.08 -13.06
C ILE A 5 0.87 -4.45 -12.56
N ARG A 6 0.45 -5.53 -13.23
CA ARG A 6 0.95 -6.90 -12.95
C ARG A 6 2.48 -7.01 -13.11
N ASP A 7 3.07 -6.14 -13.92
CA ASP A 7 4.51 -6.08 -14.17
C ASP A 7 5.29 -5.24 -13.16
N VAL A 8 4.66 -4.33 -12.40
CA VAL A 8 5.37 -3.53 -11.37
C VAL A 8 5.92 -4.43 -10.27
N THR A 9 5.10 -5.37 -9.77
CA THR A 9 5.56 -6.40 -8.82
C THR A 9 6.72 -7.18 -9.39
N ARG A 10 6.66 -7.54 -10.68
CA ARG A 10 7.68 -8.34 -11.39
C ARG A 10 8.98 -7.57 -11.67
N GLU A 11 8.92 -6.26 -11.90
CA GLU A 11 10.07 -5.37 -12.10
C GLU A 11 10.80 -5.01 -10.80
N LEU A 12 10.07 -4.91 -9.68
CA LEU A 12 10.66 -4.67 -8.36
C LEU A 12 11.43 -5.88 -7.81
N LEU A 13 11.04 -7.11 -8.21
CA LEU A 13 11.81 -8.33 -7.93
C LEU A 13 13.22 -8.30 -8.58
N ARG A 14 13.40 -7.54 -9.67
CA ARG A 14 14.66 -7.53 -10.47
C ARG A 14 15.72 -6.54 -9.99
N ALA A 15 15.39 -5.69 -9.01
CA ALA A 15 16.32 -4.70 -8.45
C ALA A 15 16.51 -4.87 -6.94
N THR A 16 16.45 -6.11 -6.46
CA THR A 16 16.67 -6.44 -5.06
C THR A 16 18.09 -6.05 -4.63
N PRO A 17 18.23 -5.29 -3.54
CA PRO A 17 19.55 -4.99 -3.00
C PRO A 17 20.21 -6.29 -2.54
N ARG A 18 21.50 -6.47 -2.88
CA ARG A 18 22.31 -7.51 -2.26
C ARG A 18 22.49 -7.14 -0.79
N LEU A 19 21.99 -8.00 0.10
CA LEU A 19 22.07 -7.82 1.55
C LEU A 19 23.06 -8.83 2.14
N THR A 20 23.79 -8.41 3.15
CA THR A 20 24.63 -9.31 3.97
C THR A 20 23.78 -10.15 4.91
N ASP A 21 24.31 -11.27 5.41
CA ASP A 21 23.60 -12.13 6.36
C ASP A 21 23.21 -11.41 7.65
N ARG A 22 24.07 -10.49 8.12
CA ARG A 22 23.76 -9.64 9.28
C ARG A 22 22.52 -8.78 9.03
N GLN A 23 22.41 -8.20 7.83
CA GLN A 23 21.26 -7.40 7.44
C GLN A 23 20.00 -8.25 7.27
N LEU A 24 20.14 -9.44 6.68
CA LEU A 24 19.03 -10.40 6.56
C LEU A 24 18.49 -10.77 7.95
N ARG A 25 19.37 -11.15 8.89
CA ARG A 25 19.00 -11.47 10.28
C ARG A 25 18.35 -10.28 11.00
N PHE A 26 18.91 -9.08 10.86
CA PHE A 26 18.30 -7.87 11.42
C PHE A 26 16.90 -7.65 10.85
N ILE A 27 16.77 -7.70 9.51
CA ILE A 27 15.50 -7.55 8.82
C ILE A 27 14.54 -8.67 9.16
N GLN A 28 14.94 -9.85 9.63
CA GLN A 28 14.01 -10.90 10.08
C GLN A 28 13.67 -10.83 11.58
N SER A 29 14.43 -10.08 12.37
CA SER A 29 14.26 -9.93 13.83
C SER A 29 13.12 -8.99 14.24
N PRO A 30 12.59 -9.07 15.48
CA PRO A 30 11.65 -8.08 16.00
C PRO A 30 12.21 -6.64 16.10
N ALA A 31 13.53 -6.47 16.13
CA ALA A 31 14.16 -5.15 16.20
C ALA A 31 13.88 -4.31 14.94
N PHE A 32 13.69 -4.95 13.79
CA PHE A 32 13.35 -4.26 12.54
C PHE A 32 12.09 -3.40 12.67
N THR A 33 11.01 -3.93 13.25
CA THR A 33 9.74 -3.19 13.36
C THR A 33 9.78 -2.09 14.42
N ARG A 34 10.86 -2.00 15.21
CA ARG A 34 11.14 -0.91 16.15
C ARG A 34 12.15 0.09 15.59
N SER A 35 12.71 -0.15 14.40
CA SER A 35 13.71 0.72 13.81
C SER A 35 13.12 2.06 13.34
N ALA A 36 13.92 3.12 13.39
CA ALA A 36 13.53 4.44 12.88
C ALA A 36 13.22 4.41 11.38
N ASP A 37 13.92 3.58 10.61
CA ASP A 37 13.71 3.46 9.17
C ASP A 37 12.35 2.84 8.85
N TRP A 38 11.96 1.79 9.59
CA TRP A 38 10.63 1.23 9.50
C TRP A 38 9.57 2.23 9.96
N ALA A 39 9.78 2.92 11.09
CA ALA A 39 8.83 3.89 11.61
C ALA A 39 8.54 5.01 10.59
N ARG A 40 9.58 5.55 9.94
CA ARG A 40 9.44 6.58 8.91
C ARG A 40 8.72 6.06 7.67
N LEU A 41 9.14 4.91 7.12
CA LEU A 41 8.51 4.33 5.94
C LEU A 41 7.04 3.98 6.20
N ARG A 42 6.74 3.44 7.38
CA ARG A 42 5.38 3.12 7.82
C ARG A 42 4.50 4.37 7.87
N TYR A 43 5.02 5.46 8.42
CA TYR A 43 4.29 6.74 8.48
C TYR A 43 4.04 7.31 7.08
N ASP A 44 5.08 7.41 6.24
CA ASP A 44 4.97 7.89 4.86
C ASP A 44 3.91 7.08 4.08
N PHE A 45 4.00 5.74 4.13
CA PHE A 45 3.09 4.86 3.41
C PHE A 45 1.63 4.98 3.91
N MET A 46 1.43 5.11 5.22
CA MET A 46 0.10 5.28 5.80
C MET A 46 -0.54 6.60 5.37
N ARG A 47 0.22 7.70 5.41
CA ARG A 47 -0.23 9.04 5.02
C ARG A 47 -0.64 9.07 3.55
N ASP A 48 0.19 8.52 2.68
CA ASP A 48 -0.02 8.52 1.23
C ASP A 48 -1.21 7.62 0.79
N HIS A 49 -1.80 6.84 1.71
CA HIS A 49 -2.97 5.99 1.49
C HIS A 49 -4.13 6.29 2.45
N ASP A 50 -4.19 7.52 2.97
CA ASP A 50 -5.28 8.05 3.81
C ASP A 50 -5.61 7.22 5.06
N GLY A 51 -4.66 6.40 5.52
CA GLY A 51 -4.89 5.49 6.66
C GLY A 51 -6.05 4.51 6.45
N ARG A 52 -6.41 4.18 5.20
CA ARG A 52 -7.51 3.26 4.87
C ARG A 52 -7.02 1.87 4.50
N CYS A 53 -7.70 0.85 5.02
CA CYS A 53 -7.48 -0.54 4.66
C CYS A 53 -7.72 -0.75 3.17
N GLN A 54 -6.72 -1.26 2.47
CA GLN A 54 -6.78 -1.50 1.03
C GLN A 54 -7.56 -2.77 0.68
N CYS A 55 -7.93 -3.59 1.67
CA CYS A 55 -8.82 -4.73 1.47
C CYS A 55 -10.30 -4.34 1.65
N CYS A 56 -10.65 -3.58 2.70
CA CYS A 56 -12.05 -3.32 3.08
C CYS A 56 -12.46 -1.85 3.19
N GLY A 57 -11.54 -0.89 3.05
CA GLY A 57 -11.81 0.55 3.08
C GLY A 57 -11.91 1.22 4.45
N HIS A 58 -12.12 0.45 5.52
CA HIS A 58 -12.14 0.96 6.90
C HIS A 58 -10.78 1.52 7.30
N GLY A 59 -10.74 2.56 8.13
CA GLY A 59 -9.47 3.22 8.42
C GLY A 59 -9.49 4.21 9.58
N THR A 60 -8.41 4.97 9.71
CA THR A 60 -8.31 5.99 10.76
C THR A 60 -9.48 6.98 10.79
N PRO A 61 -10.10 7.40 9.65
CA PRO A 61 -11.21 8.35 9.70
C PRO A 61 -12.51 7.78 10.32
N ASP A 62 -12.65 6.45 10.39
CA ASP A 62 -13.78 5.78 11.06
C ASP A 62 -13.36 5.13 12.40
N GLY A 63 -12.18 5.50 12.93
CA GLY A 63 -11.65 4.96 14.19
C GLY A 63 -11.05 3.56 14.08
N THR A 64 -11.09 2.92 12.91
CA THR A 64 -10.52 1.59 12.72
C THR A 64 -8.99 1.62 12.79
N LYS A 65 -8.42 0.79 13.65
CA LYS A 65 -6.97 0.60 13.73
C LYS A 65 -6.44 -0.12 12.47
N VAL A 66 -5.47 0.53 11.81
CA VAL A 66 -4.79 0.01 10.63
C VAL A 66 -3.31 -0.28 10.88
N ASN A 67 -2.78 -1.22 10.09
CA ASN A 67 -1.39 -1.65 10.05
C ASN A 67 -0.85 -1.42 8.64
N VAL A 68 0.47 -1.25 8.53
CA VAL A 68 1.17 -1.38 7.24
C VAL A 68 1.77 -2.78 7.23
N ASP A 69 1.28 -3.61 6.31
CA ASP A 69 1.64 -5.00 6.16
C ASP A 69 2.49 -5.23 4.90
N HIS A 70 3.31 -6.27 4.91
CA HIS A 70 4.09 -6.69 3.75
C HIS A 70 3.30 -7.67 2.88
N ILE A 71 3.18 -7.39 1.58
CA ILE A 71 2.59 -8.31 0.59
C ILE A 71 3.39 -9.63 0.59
N HIS A 72 4.71 -9.54 0.40
CA HIS A 72 5.66 -10.63 0.60
C HIS A 72 6.25 -10.55 2.01
N PRO A 73 6.03 -11.56 2.89
CA PRO A 73 6.42 -11.49 4.29
C PRO A 73 7.92 -11.29 4.49
N ARG A 74 8.27 -10.40 5.42
CA ARG A 74 9.65 -10.07 5.79
C ARG A 74 10.51 -11.28 6.20
N LYS A 75 9.90 -12.30 6.83
CA LYS A 75 10.64 -13.51 7.23
C LYS A 75 11.17 -14.30 6.03
N SER A 76 10.37 -14.47 4.97
CA SER A 76 10.73 -15.23 3.78
C SER A 76 11.28 -14.36 2.64
N HIS A 77 10.99 -13.05 2.62
CA HIS A 77 11.41 -12.11 1.60
C HIS A 77 12.01 -10.82 2.21
N PRO A 78 13.06 -10.94 3.04
CA PRO A 78 13.65 -9.80 3.74
C PRO A 78 14.17 -8.70 2.80
N HIS A 79 14.58 -9.06 1.58
CA HIS A 79 15.02 -8.11 0.57
C HIS A 79 13.94 -7.12 0.12
N PHE A 80 12.66 -7.38 0.38
CA PHE A 80 11.55 -6.46 0.11
C PHE A 80 11.03 -5.69 1.32
N ALA A 81 11.64 -5.83 2.50
CA ALA A 81 11.07 -5.33 3.74
C ALA A 81 10.91 -3.80 3.80
N LEU A 82 11.69 -3.06 3.00
CA LEU A 82 11.70 -1.58 2.96
C LEU A 82 11.32 -1.02 1.58
N THR A 83 10.82 -1.88 0.71
CA THR A 83 10.32 -1.48 -0.60
C THR A 83 8.88 -1.02 -0.44
N TYR A 84 8.61 0.26 -0.74
CA TYR A 84 7.26 0.85 -0.70
C TYR A 84 6.24 -0.03 -1.43
N ALA A 85 6.66 -0.60 -2.57
CA ALA A 85 5.79 -1.40 -3.39
C ALA A 85 5.56 -2.85 -2.91
N ASN A 86 6.17 -3.26 -1.80
CA ASN A 86 5.84 -4.48 -1.09
C ASN A 86 4.96 -4.22 0.15
N LEU A 87 4.51 -2.98 0.35
CA LEU A 87 3.67 -2.61 1.49
C LEU A 87 2.21 -2.43 1.07
N GLN A 88 1.30 -2.63 2.03
CA GLN A 88 -0.11 -2.32 1.92
C GLN A 88 -0.71 -1.95 3.28
N VAL A 89 -1.71 -1.08 3.32
CA VAL A 89 -2.43 -0.72 4.55
C VAL A 89 -3.56 -1.73 4.76
N LEU A 90 -3.63 -2.38 5.92
CA LEU A 90 -4.70 -3.31 6.28
C LEU A 90 -5.21 -3.03 7.69
N CYS A 91 -6.53 -3.08 7.90
CA CYS A 91 -7.09 -3.07 9.24
C CYS A 91 -6.65 -4.31 10.04
N ALA A 92 -6.77 -4.28 11.37
CA ALA A 92 -6.37 -5.41 12.21
C ALA A 92 -7.03 -6.74 11.80
N ALA A 93 -8.31 -6.72 11.42
CA ALA A 93 -9.04 -7.91 10.98
C ALA A 93 -8.50 -8.46 9.64
N CYS A 94 -8.39 -7.63 8.60
CA CYS A 94 -7.86 -8.04 7.30
C CYS A 94 -6.40 -8.49 7.39
N ASN A 95 -5.58 -7.81 8.19
CA ASN A 95 -4.18 -8.18 8.42
C ASN A 95 -4.05 -9.58 9.04
N ARG A 96 -4.86 -9.86 10.08
CA ARG A 96 -4.93 -11.19 10.70
C ARG A 96 -5.38 -12.25 9.70
N GLY A 97 -6.39 -11.95 8.88
CA GLY A 97 -6.91 -12.86 7.86
C GLY A 97 -5.87 -13.23 6.78
N LYS A 98 -5.09 -12.25 6.31
CA LYS A 98 -4.01 -12.47 5.34
C LYS A 98 -2.92 -13.38 5.91
N GLY A 99 -2.41 -13.03 7.09
CA GLY A 99 -1.27 -13.71 7.70
C GLY A 99 -0.04 -13.76 6.79
N ASN A 100 0.83 -14.74 7.04
CA ASN A 100 2.08 -14.89 6.28
C ASN A 100 1.95 -15.75 5.00
N ARG A 101 0.80 -16.40 4.80
CA ARG A 101 0.58 -17.34 3.69
C ARG A 101 0.05 -16.66 2.44
N ASP A 102 -0.78 -15.64 2.62
CA ASP A 102 -1.41 -14.92 1.53
C ASP A 102 -0.54 -13.73 1.10
N ARG A 103 -0.24 -13.65 -0.19
CA ARG A 103 0.53 -12.56 -0.83
C ARG A 103 -0.34 -11.70 -1.74
N THR A 104 -1.65 -11.71 -1.53
CA THR A 104 -2.59 -10.89 -2.27
C THR A 104 -2.22 -9.42 -2.09
N ASP A 105 -2.09 -8.76 -3.23
CA ASP A 105 -1.86 -7.32 -3.32
C ASP A 105 -3.21 -6.61 -3.34
N TRP A 106 -3.67 -6.17 -2.17
CA TRP A 106 -4.98 -5.55 -2.00
C TRP A 106 -5.07 -4.15 -2.60
N ARG A 107 -3.92 -3.51 -2.86
CA ARG A 107 -3.84 -2.16 -3.47
C ARG A 107 -4.54 -2.09 -4.82
N TYR A 108 -4.50 -3.19 -5.58
CA TYR A 108 -5.04 -3.28 -6.94
C TYR A 108 -6.22 -4.26 -7.05
N ARG A 109 -6.65 -4.84 -5.92
CA ARG A 109 -7.76 -5.81 -5.85
C ARG A 109 -8.98 -5.30 -5.09
N ALA A 110 -8.87 -4.24 -4.28
CA ALA A 110 -10.08 -3.54 -3.90
C ALA A 110 -10.73 -3.00 -5.19
N PRO A 111 -11.99 -3.38 -5.52
CA PRO A 111 -12.77 -2.51 -6.40
C PRO A 111 -12.73 -1.17 -5.70
N THR A 112 -12.08 -0.17 -6.31
CA THR A 112 -11.70 1.06 -5.58
C THR A 112 -12.94 1.56 -4.89
N ILE A 113 -12.94 1.46 -3.56
CA ILE A 113 -14.15 1.70 -2.78
C ILE A 113 -14.52 3.14 -3.06
N PRO A 114 -15.63 3.39 -3.78
CA PRO A 114 -15.86 4.72 -4.28
C PRO A 114 -16.13 5.64 -3.11
N THR A 115 -15.74 6.90 -3.26
CA THR A 115 -16.14 7.94 -2.33
C THR A 115 -17.60 8.29 -2.57
N CYS A 116 -18.31 8.52 -1.46
CA CYS A 116 -19.70 8.94 -1.47
C CYS A 116 -19.82 10.31 -2.17
N PRO A 117 -20.72 10.46 -3.15
CA PRO A 117 -20.87 11.73 -3.87
C PRO A 117 -21.45 12.84 -2.98
N ALA A 118 -22.15 12.49 -1.90
CA ALA A 118 -22.79 13.47 -1.01
C ALA A 118 -21.87 13.95 0.13
N CYS A 119 -21.14 13.04 0.79
CA CYS A 119 -20.38 13.38 2.00
C CYS A 119 -18.90 12.96 1.96
N ARG A 120 -18.42 12.43 0.82
CA ARG A 120 -17.04 11.97 0.60
C ARG A 120 -16.57 10.82 1.50
N ALA A 121 -17.41 10.32 2.41
CA ALA A 121 -17.14 9.11 3.18
C ALA A 121 -16.93 7.89 2.27
N PRO A 122 -16.17 6.87 2.69
CA PRO A 122 -16.04 5.63 1.93
C PRO A 122 -17.42 4.97 1.77
N MET A 123 -17.61 4.22 0.67
CA MET A 123 -18.83 3.45 0.47
C MET A 123 -18.62 1.97 0.85
N GLN A 124 -19.70 1.25 1.11
CA GLN A 124 -19.69 -0.19 1.40
C GLN A 124 -20.47 -0.90 0.30
N ARG A 125 -19.95 -2.04 -0.18
CA ARG A 125 -20.68 -2.89 -1.12
C ARG A 125 -21.82 -3.57 -0.39
N ARG A 126 -23.03 -3.39 -0.89
CA ARG A 126 -24.29 -3.93 -0.37
C ARG A 126 -24.98 -4.70 -1.48
N VAL A 127 -25.92 -5.56 -1.14
CA VAL A 127 -26.74 -6.30 -2.11
C VAL A 127 -28.18 -5.85 -1.92
N GLY A 128 -28.81 -5.40 -3.02
CA GLY A 128 -30.21 -5.04 -3.05
C GLY A 128 -30.98 -5.85 -4.09
N PRO A 129 -32.27 -5.55 -4.30
CA PRO A 129 -33.12 -6.26 -5.26
C PRO A 129 -32.59 -6.26 -6.69
N HIS A 130 -31.86 -5.22 -7.09
CA HIS A 130 -31.29 -5.06 -8.43
C HIS A 130 -29.81 -5.47 -8.51
N GLY A 131 -29.35 -6.28 -7.55
CA GLY A 131 -27.96 -6.72 -7.47
C GLY A 131 -27.08 -5.84 -6.58
N PRO A 132 -25.76 -6.02 -6.65
CA PRO A 132 -24.84 -5.31 -5.77
C PRO A 132 -24.74 -3.82 -6.11
N PHE A 133 -24.52 -3.01 -5.08
CA PHE A 133 -24.33 -1.56 -5.21
C PHE A 133 -23.40 -1.04 -4.12
N TRP A 134 -22.90 0.17 -4.29
CA TRP A 134 -22.17 0.89 -3.25
C TRP A 134 -23.13 1.79 -2.49
N GLY A 135 -23.23 1.63 -1.17
CA GLY A 135 -23.96 2.54 -0.28
C GLY A 135 -23.01 3.30 0.65
N CYS A 136 -23.32 4.54 1.01
CA CYS A 136 -22.47 5.29 1.94
C CYS A 136 -22.26 4.56 3.28
N SER A 137 -21.03 4.55 3.80
CA SER A 137 -20.72 3.95 5.11
C SER A 137 -21.43 4.64 6.28
N ARG A 138 -21.88 5.89 6.09
CA ARG A 138 -22.59 6.70 7.11
C ARG A 138 -24.11 6.50 7.09
N PHE A 139 -24.64 5.49 6.41
CA PHE A 139 -26.05 5.14 6.50
C PHE A 139 -26.44 4.86 7.99
N PRO A 140 -27.59 5.33 8.50
CA PRO A 140 -28.70 5.98 7.79
C PRO A 140 -28.54 7.51 7.58
N ALA A 141 -27.55 8.14 8.21
CA ALA A 141 -27.32 9.59 8.15
C ALA A 141 -26.94 10.09 6.74
N CYS A 142 -26.38 9.23 5.88
CA CYS A 142 -26.19 9.51 4.47
C CYS A 142 -26.67 8.32 3.62
N ARG A 143 -27.64 8.57 2.74
CA ARG A 143 -28.31 7.52 1.93
C ARG A 143 -27.82 7.46 0.47
N ALA A 144 -26.77 8.20 0.13
CA ALA A 144 -26.24 8.21 -1.23
C ALA A 144 -25.69 6.84 -1.63
N THR A 145 -25.92 6.48 -2.89
CA THR A 145 -25.51 5.21 -3.50
C THR A 145 -24.74 5.44 -4.80
N ARG A 146 -24.10 4.39 -5.32
CA ARG A 146 -23.45 4.31 -6.63
C ARG A 146 -23.59 2.89 -7.18
N PRO A 147 -23.64 2.72 -8.51
CA PRO A 147 -23.70 1.39 -9.12
C PRO A 147 -22.39 0.62 -8.87
N GLU A 148 -22.45 -0.72 -8.81
CA GLU A 148 -21.28 -1.59 -8.56
C GLU A 148 -20.12 -1.31 -9.52
N ASN A 149 -20.44 -1.04 -10.80
CA ASN A 149 -19.49 -0.74 -11.88
C ASN A 149 -19.10 0.74 -11.98
N TYR A 150 -19.28 1.56 -10.94
CA TYR A 150 -18.98 3.00 -10.95
C TYR A 150 -17.61 3.36 -11.57
N LEU A 151 -16.62 2.49 -11.44
CA LEU A 151 -15.27 2.70 -12.00
C LEU A 151 -15.16 2.48 -13.50
N ALA A 152 -16.00 1.63 -14.08
CA ALA A 152 -16.09 1.50 -15.53
C ALA A 152 -16.72 2.76 -16.15
N ALA A 153 -17.64 3.41 -15.44
CA ALA A 153 -18.29 4.66 -15.86
C ALA A 153 -17.39 5.89 -15.65
N ALA A 154 -16.69 5.99 -14.51
CA ALA A 154 -15.79 7.12 -14.21
C ALA A 154 -14.46 7.09 -14.99
N ALA A 155 -14.15 5.99 -15.68
CA ALA A 155 -12.96 5.85 -16.52
C ALA A 155 -13.17 6.37 -17.97
N GLN A 156 -14.36 6.87 -18.31
CA GLN A 156 -14.55 7.62 -19.55
C GLN A 156 -14.12 9.07 -19.29
N PRO A 157 -13.00 9.55 -19.85
CA PRO A 157 -12.65 10.96 -19.72
C PRO A 157 -13.75 11.81 -20.37
N PRO A 158 -14.14 12.96 -19.78
CA PRO A 158 -14.91 13.94 -20.52
C PRO A 158 -14.12 14.28 -21.78
N GLN A 159 -14.71 14.00 -22.94
CA GLN A 159 -14.10 14.39 -24.20
C GLN A 159 -13.97 15.92 -24.17
N ARG A 160 -12.75 16.40 -24.48
CA ARG A 160 -12.40 17.82 -24.68
C ARG A 160 -12.02 18.59 -23.41
N GLN A 161 -10.77 18.45 -22.99
CA GLN A 161 -9.78 19.53 -23.07
C GLN A 161 -8.37 19.02 -22.72
N GLN A 162 -7.42 19.51 -23.49
CA GLN A 162 -6.04 19.07 -23.59
C GLN A 162 -5.14 19.66 -22.49
N ARG A 163 -4.04 18.94 -22.21
CA ARG A 163 -2.73 19.42 -21.73
C ARG A 163 -2.65 19.94 -20.28
N ALA A 164 -2.24 19.04 -19.38
CA ALA A 164 -1.26 19.37 -18.35
C ALA A 164 -0.26 18.21 -18.26
N ARG A 165 1.03 18.53 -18.24
CA ARG A 165 2.14 17.57 -18.17
C ARG A 165 2.11 16.85 -16.82
N SER A 166 1.44 15.70 -16.73
CA SER A 166 1.58 14.82 -15.57
C SER A 166 2.98 14.21 -15.59
N ALA A 167 3.83 14.58 -14.62
CA ALA A 167 5.13 13.97 -14.43
C ALA A 167 4.96 12.46 -14.18
N VAL A 168 5.09 11.68 -15.25
CA VAL A 168 5.21 10.23 -15.19
C VAL A 168 6.57 9.96 -14.55
N THR A 169 6.58 9.67 -13.24
CA THR A 169 7.79 9.21 -12.56
C THR A 169 8.26 7.94 -13.26
N THR A 170 9.33 8.05 -14.01
CA THR A 170 9.85 7.00 -14.88
C THR A 170 10.33 5.81 -14.05
N ARG A 171 10.38 4.61 -14.66
CA ARG A 171 10.99 3.41 -14.06
C ARG A 171 12.37 3.68 -13.46
N ARG A 172 13.16 4.56 -14.09
CA ARG A 172 14.49 4.98 -13.63
C ARG A 172 14.44 5.73 -12.30
N GLU A 173 13.44 6.58 -12.09
CA GLU A 173 13.28 7.40 -10.89
C GLU A 173 12.81 6.58 -9.68
N VAL A 174 11.88 5.65 -9.87
CA VAL A 174 11.42 4.72 -8.82
C VAL A 174 12.58 3.81 -8.36
N LEU A 175 13.37 3.30 -9.29
CA LEU A 175 14.54 2.47 -8.98
C LEU A 175 15.65 3.28 -8.28
N ALA A 176 15.87 4.54 -8.67
CA ALA A 176 16.81 5.42 -7.99
C ALA A 176 16.34 5.77 -6.57
N HIS A 177 15.04 5.99 -6.37
CA HIS A 177 14.43 6.22 -5.06
C HIS A 177 14.59 5.02 -4.12
N ASN A 178 14.29 3.82 -4.60
CA ASN A 178 14.47 2.58 -3.85
C ASN A 178 15.95 2.35 -3.49
N ARG A 179 16.88 2.54 -4.44
CA ARG A 179 18.33 2.45 -4.18
C ARG A 179 18.79 3.46 -3.13
N ARG A 180 18.33 4.71 -3.19
CA ARG A 180 18.67 5.76 -2.21
C ARG A 180 18.12 5.47 -0.81
N ARG A 181 16.92 4.89 -0.69
CA ARG A 181 16.35 4.50 0.62
C ARG A 181 17.10 3.33 1.24
N TYR A 182 17.41 2.29 0.47
CA TYR A 182 18.21 1.15 0.96
C TYR A 182 19.65 1.54 1.29
N ALA A 183 20.29 2.43 0.53
CA ALA A 183 21.66 2.88 0.78
C ALA A 183 21.85 3.55 2.15
N ARG A 184 20.85 4.30 2.65
CA ARG A 184 20.91 4.94 3.98
C ARG A 184 20.93 3.92 5.13
N ILE A 185 20.27 2.77 4.95
CA ILE A 185 20.19 1.68 5.93
C ILE A 185 21.49 0.87 5.93
N VAL A 186 22.08 0.66 4.76
CA VAL A 186 23.41 0.04 4.62
C VAL A 186 24.50 0.89 5.30
N HIS A 187 24.40 2.23 5.24
CA HIS A 187 25.39 3.13 5.84
C HIS A 187 25.33 3.20 7.38
N LYS A 188 24.14 3.14 8.00
CA LYS A 188 24.03 3.16 9.48
C LYS A 188 24.61 1.93 10.17
N HIS A 189 24.64 0.77 9.50
CA HIS A 189 25.19 -0.48 10.08
C HIS A 189 26.65 -0.77 9.71
N ARG A 190 27.32 0.14 8.99
CA ARG A 190 28.76 0.10 8.72
C ARG A 190 29.60 0.67 9.87
N ARG A 191 29.04 1.52 10.74
CA ARG A 191 29.75 2.21 11.83
C ARG A 191 29.44 1.65 13.23
N ALA A 192 29.57 0.33 13.37
CA ALA A 192 29.61 -0.35 14.68
C ALA A 192 30.88 -1.22 14.80
N ARG A 193 31.98 -0.74 14.23
CA ARG A 193 33.35 -1.22 14.49
C ARG A 193 34.20 0.03 14.65
N GLY A 194 34.60 0.33 15.88
CA GLY A 194 35.47 1.47 16.23
C GLY A 194 35.00 2.20 17.48
N GLY A 195 35.44 1.73 18.65
CA GLY A 195 35.23 2.34 19.98
C GLY A 195 34.76 1.30 21.00
N GLY A 196 35.58 0.81 21.92
CA GLY A 196 36.95 1.11 22.27
C GLY A 196 37.54 -0.09 23.02
N ALA A 197 38.87 -0.06 23.12
CA ALA A 197 39.68 -0.88 24.03
C ALA A 197 39.31 -0.61 25.50
#